data_AF-A0A5J4S4H8-F1
#
_entry.id   AF-A0A5J4S4H8-F1
#
_cell.length_a   1.000
_cell.length_b   1.000
_cell.length_c   1.000
_cell.angle_alpha   90.00
_cell.angle_beta   90.00
_cell.angle_gamma   90.00
#
_symmetry.space_group_name_H-M   'P 1'
#
loop_
_entity.id
_entity.type
_entity.pdbx_description
1 polymer ?
#
loop_
_entity_poly.entity_id
_entity_poly.type
_entity_poly.pdbx_seq_one_letter_code
_entity_poly.pdbx_strand_id
1 'polypeptide(L)'
;MITDINHKTIIKTLDKSKLAIYWCQYFDYEKDRKLFGLTKTALITEVYKIKKNTKPFIDSQIVISKILTNFGVKSVFHREFNARHSKLHKEQVLGMQLYSIMLEDNEIWIYCETQHKGHLSPHATYFKDNSFKSENTNRL
;
A
#
# COMPACT_ATOMS: atom_id res chain seq x y z
N MET A 1 -10.21 -2.51 -3.39
CA MET A 1 -10.89 -3.34 -2.37
C MET A 1 -9.94 -4.45 -1.97
N ILE A 2 -9.99 -4.89 -0.72
CA ILE A 2 -9.07 -5.91 -0.21
C ILE A 2 -9.85 -7.10 0.32
N THR A 3 -9.36 -8.31 0.09
CA THR A 3 -9.90 -9.57 0.63
C THR A 3 -8.82 -10.38 1.34
N ASP A 4 -9.21 -11.23 2.30
CA ASP A 4 -8.32 -12.25 2.86
C ASP A 4 -8.02 -13.37 1.85
N ILE A 5 -7.00 -14.20 2.14
CA ILE A 5 -6.54 -15.30 1.28
C ILE A 5 -7.59 -16.37 0.99
N ASN A 6 -8.62 -16.50 1.84
CA ASN A 6 -9.71 -17.44 1.65
C ASN A 6 -10.96 -16.81 1.01
N HIS A 7 -10.87 -15.54 0.56
CA HIS A 7 -11.97 -14.79 -0.04
C HIS A 7 -13.23 -14.65 0.84
N LYS A 8 -13.10 -14.77 2.16
CA LYS A 8 -14.25 -14.79 3.09
C LYS A 8 -14.75 -13.39 3.43
N THR A 9 -13.86 -12.40 3.41
CA THR A 9 -14.15 -11.03 3.85
C THR A 9 -13.65 -10.03 2.83
N ILE A 10 -14.53 -9.12 2.40
CA ILE A 10 -14.17 -7.98 1.56
C ILE A 10 -14.20 -6.72 2.40
N ILE A 11 -13.05 -6.08 2.54
CA ILE A 11 -12.89 -4.78 3.18
C ILE A 11 -12.96 -3.73 2.07
N LYS A 12 -13.85 -2.75 2.25
CA LYS A 12 -14.06 -1.65 1.29
C LYS A 12 -13.74 -0.27 1.86
N THR A 13 -13.69 -0.13 3.18
CA THR A 13 -13.50 1.15 3.87
C THR A 13 -12.62 0.99 5.10
N LEU A 14 -11.87 2.05 5.43
CA LEU A 14 -11.10 2.13 6.66
C LEU A 14 -12.04 2.47 7.83
N ASP A 15 -12.39 1.46 8.63
CA ASP A 15 -13.16 1.66 9.86
C ASP A 15 -12.24 2.09 11.00
N LYS A 16 -12.16 3.41 11.22
CA LYS A 16 -11.28 4.02 12.23
C LYS A 16 -11.48 3.46 13.64
N SER A 17 -12.68 2.97 13.98
CA SER A 17 -12.98 2.43 15.31
C SER A 17 -12.32 1.09 15.58
N LYS A 18 -11.90 0.37 14.53
CA LYS A 18 -11.29 -0.96 14.59
C LYS A 18 -9.78 -0.95 14.30
N LEU A 19 -9.22 0.22 14.00
CA LEU A 19 -7.81 0.36 13.69
C LEU A 19 -6.97 0.39 14.96
N ALA A 20 -5.81 -0.27 14.91
CA ALA A 20 -4.82 -0.18 15.98
C ALA A 20 -4.35 1.26 16.18
N ILE A 21 -3.95 1.60 17.41
CA ILE A 21 -3.56 2.95 17.83
C ILE A 21 -2.52 3.58 16.89
N TYR A 22 -1.59 2.78 16.38
CA TYR A 22 -0.52 3.25 15.50
C TYR A 22 -1.00 3.91 14.19
N TRP A 23 -2.26 3.71 13.79
CA TRP A 23 -2.88 4.40 12.64
C TRP A 23 -3.04 5.90 12.86
N CYS A 24 -2.95 6.39 14.11
CA CYS A 24 -2.92 7.82 14.39
C CYS A 24 -1.81 8.55 13.60
N GLN A 25 -0.65 7.91 13.42
CA GLN A 25 0.47 8.46 12.66
C GLN A 25 0.10 8.74 11.20
N TYR A 26 -0.68 7.85 10.58
CA TYR A 26 -1.17 8.05 9.23
C TYR A 26 -2.15 9.21 9.14
N PHE A 27 -3.10 9.32 10.08
CA PHE A 27 -4.07 10.41 10.09
C PHE A 27 -3.41 11.76 10.40
N ASP A 28 -2.34 11.79 11.20
CA ASP A 28 -1.54 12.99 11.41
C ASP A 28 -0.75 13.36 10.15
N TYR A 29 -0.15 12.37 9.47
CA TYR A 29 0.52 12.58 8.20
C TYR A 29 -0.43 13.07 7.09
N GLU A 30 -1.67 12.57 7.06
CA GLU A 30 -2.71 12.96 6.10
C GLU A 30 -3.03 14.46 6.12
N LYS A 31 -2.84 15.12 7.28
CA LYS A 31 -3.04 16.56 7.44
C LYS A 31 -2.00 17.38 6.67
N ASP A 32 -0.78 16.87 6.46
CA ASP A 32 0.23 17.49 5.58
C ASP A 32 -0.09 17.19 4.12
N ARG A 33 -1.05 17.93 3.56
CA ARG A 33 -1.55 17.73 2.19
C ARG A 33 -0.45 17.75 1.13
N LYS A 34 0.64 18.49 1.35
CA LYS A 34 1.76 18.59 0.39
C LYS A 34 2.54 17.29 0.33
N LEU A 35 3.09 16.83 1.46
CA LEU A 35 3.88 15.59 1.48
C LEU A 35 2.99 14.37 1.23
N PHE A 36 1.78 14.37 1.79
CA PHE A 36 0.80 13.31 1.57
C PHE A 36 0.44 13.19 0.08
N GLY A 37 0.16 14.30 -0.61
CA GLY A 37 -0.16 14.28 -2.05
C GLY A 37 1.01 13.80 -2.92
N LEU A 38 2.23 14.23 -2.58
CA LEU A 38 3.45 13.81 -3.27
C LEU A 38 3.65 12.28 -3.18
N THR A 39 3.55 11.76 -1.96
CA THR A 39 3.71 10.32 -1.67
C THR A 39 2.54 9.49 -2.24
N LYS A 40 1.29 9.97 -2.14
CA LYS A 40 0.11 9.33 -2.75
C LYS A 40 0.30 9.18 -4.26
N THR A 41 0.73 10.24 -4.94
CA THR A 41 0.98 10.23 -6.40
C THR A 41 2.04 9.20 -6.78
N ALA A 42 3.14 9.15 -6.03
CA ALA A 42 4.22 8.18 -6.28
C ALA A 42 3.76 6.73 -6.06
N LEU A 43 3.04 6.47 -4.96
CA LEU A 43 2.47 5.15 -4.66
C LEU A 43 1.48 4.69 -5.74
N ILE A 44 0.52 5.55 -6.10
CA ILE A 44 -0.45 5.27 -7.16
C ILE A 44 0.25 4.95 -8.48
N THR A 45 1.27 5.73 -8.85
CA THR A 45 2.04 5.51 -10.08
C THR A 45 2.71 4.13 -10.07
N GLU A 46 3.28 3.72 -8.94
CA GLU A 46 3.94 2.42 -8.83
C GLU A 46 2.93 1.26 -8.85
N VAL A 47 1.81 1.39 -8.14
CA VAL A 47 0.70 0.43 -8.17
C VAL A 47 0.19 0.25 -9.61
N TYR A 48 -0.03 1.34 -10.35
CA TYR A 48 -0.46 1.28 -11.74
C TYR A 48 0.54 0.58 -12.66
N LYS A 49 1.85 0.72 -12.42
CA LYS A 49 2.87 -0.01 -13.20
C LYS A 49 2.77 -1.50 -12.92
N ILE A 50 2.68 -1.90 -11.65
CA ILE A 50 2.58 -3.31 -11.25
C ILE A 50 1.30 -3.95 -11.78
N LYS A 51 0.19 -3.20 -11.82
CA LYS A 51 -1.10 -3.66 -12.38
C LYS A 51 -1.01 -4.06 -13.86
N LYS A 52 -0.04 -3.55 -14.62
CA LYS A 52 0.15 -3.89 -16.03
C LYS A 52 0.90 -5.21 -16.24
N ASN A 53 1.45 -5.81 -15.17
CA ASN A 53 2.13 -7.10 -15.26
C ASN A 53 1.11 -8.24 -15.44
N THR A 54 1.51 -9.32 -16.11
CA THR A 54 0.68 -10.53 -16.30
C THR A 54 0.22 -11.15 -14.98
N LYS A 55 1.05 -11.07 -13.95
CA LYS A 55 0.74 -11.49 -12.57
C LYS A 55 1.04 -10.33 -11.62
N PRO A 56 0.09 -9.42 -11.38
CA PRO A 56 0.29 -8.29 -10.48
C PRO A 56 0.54 -8.77 -9.05
N PHE A 57 1.69 -8.37 -8.50
CA PHE A 57 2.11 -8.66 -7.14
C PHE A 57 2.77 -7.42 -6.55
N ILE A 58 2.23 -6.94 -5.45
CA ILE A 58 2.69 -5.76 -4.72
C ILE A 58 3.24 -6.23 -3.40
N ASP A 59 4.54 -6.11 -3.23
CA ASP A 59 5.20 -6.18 -1.93
C ASP A 59 5.35 -4.76 -1.39
N SER A 60 4.70 -4.47 -0.25
CA SER A 60 4.73 -3.13 0.35
C SER A 60 6.14 -2.69 0.70
N GLN A 61 6.99 -3.57 1.21
CA GLN A 61 8.37 -3.23 1.58
C GLN A 61 9.17 -2.80 0.34
N ILE A 62 9.05 -3.55 -0.76
CA ILE A 62 9.73 -3.24 -2.03
C ILE A 62 9.23 -1.90 -2.60
N VAL A 63 7.91 -1.71 -2.66
CA VAL A 63 7.30 -0.48 -3.22
C VAL A 63 7.70 0.75 -2.40
N ILE A 64 7.60 0.68 -1.08
CA ILE A 64 7.94 1.79 -0.17
C ILE A 64 9.43 2.11 -0.29
N SER A 65 10.30 1.10 -0.27
CA SER A 65 11.75 1.28 -0.39
C SER A 65 12.11 1.96 -1.72
N LYS A 66 11.50 1.54 -2.83
CA LYS A 66 11.70 2.15 -4.15
C LYS A 66 11.29 3.62 -4.17
N ILE A 67 10.15 3.95 -3.57
CA ILE A 67 9.65 5.33 -3.51
C ILE A 67 10.57 6.21 -2.66
N LEU A 68 10.95 5.74 -1.48
CA LEU A 68 11.86 6.46 -0.58
C LEU A 68 13.24 6.70 -1.22
N THR A 69 13.78 5.72 -1.94
CA THR A 69 15.03 5.85 -2.70
C THR A 69 14.88 6.90 -3.80
N ASN A 70 13.80 6.84 -4.59
CA ASN A 70 13.54 7.82 -5.65
C ASN A 70 13.41 9.25 -5.10
N PHE A 71 12.78 9.41 -3.94
CA PHE A 71 12.70 10.69 -3.26
C PHE A 71 14.03 11.18 -2.71
N GLY A 72 14.93 10.27 -2.29
CA GLY A 72 16.29 10.63 -1.90
C GLY A 72 17.10 11.22 -3.05
N VAL A 73 16.91 10.72 -4.28
CA VAL A 73 17.65 11.19 -5.46
C VAL A 73 17.06 12.49 -6.03
N LYS A 74 15.72 12.62 -6.04
CA LYS A 74 15.03 13.64 -6.84
C LYS A 74 14.40 14.77 -6.03
N SER A 75 14.37 14.68 -4.70
CA SER A 75 13.55 15.57 -3.90
C SER A 75 14.16 15.91 -2.54
N VAL A 76 13.62 16.96 -1.93
CA VAL A 76 13.90 17.35 -0.55
C VAL A 76 12.99 16.63 0.46
N PHE A 77 12.26 15.60 0.02
CA PHE A 77 11.25 14.90 0.81
C PHE A 77 11.76 14.47 2.18
N HIS A 78 12.90 13.77 2.26
CA HIS A 78 13.41 13.27 3.55
C HIS A 78 13.67 14.41 4.55
N ARG A 79 14.19 15.54 4.06
CA ARG A 79 14.43 16.73 4.90
C ARG A 79 13.11 17.37 5.34
N GLU A 80 12.17 17.57 4.42
CA GLU A 80 10.86 18.15 4.75
C GLU A 80 10.06 17.26 5.69
N PHE A 81 10.08 15.93 5.45
CA PHE A 81 9.41 14.94 6.28
C PHE A 81 9.98 14.97 7.69
N ASN A 82 11.30 14.85 7.86
CA ASN A 82 11.92 14.84 9.19
C ASN A 82 11.70 16.17 9.94
N ALA A 83 11.66 17.30 9.22
CA ALA A 83 11.43 18.61 9.82
C ALA A 83 9.99 18.79 10.33
N ARG A 84 8.99 18.25 9.61
CA ARG A 84 7.57 18.42 9.94
C ARG A 84 6.99 17.27 10.78
N HIS A 85 7.58 16.09 10.66
CA HIS A 85 7.06 14.82 11.17
C HIS A 85 8.15 14.03 11.89
N SER A 86 8.95 14.69 12.74
CA SER A 86 10.12 14.10 13.41
C SER A 86 9.81 12.88 14.29
N LYS A 87 8.56 12.71 14.70
CA LYS A 87 8.07 11.60 15.52
C LYS A 87 7.41 10.47 14.72
N LEU A 88 7.21 10.66 13.41
CA LEU A 88 6.54 9.67 12.56
C LEU A 88 7.55 8.76 11.87
N HIS A 89 7.19 7.49 11.73
CA HIS A 89 7.98 6.54 10.95
C HIS A 89 7.53 6.56 9.49
N LYS A 90 8.36 7.11 8.60
CA LYS A 90 8.03 7.28 7.16
C LYS A 90 7.63 5.96 6.49
N GLU A 91 8.34 4.86 6.75
CA GLU A 91 8.03 3.54 6.19
C GLU A 91 6.64 3.07 6.62
N GLN A 92 6.31 3.26 7.89
CA GLN A 92 5.04 2.86 8.48
C GLN A 92 3.87 3.69 7.90
N VAL A 93 3.99 5.02 7.86
CA VAL A 93 2.91 5.88 7.33
C VAL A 93 2.72 5.67 5.82
N LEU A 94 3.80 5.39 5.07
CA LEU A 94 3.71 5.02 3.66
C LEU A 94 3.05 3.65 3.47
N GLY A 95 3.29 2.70 4.38
CA GLY A 95 2.58 1.41 4.41
C GLY A 95 1.07 1.57 4.61
N MET A 96 0.65 2.42 5.54
CA MET A 96 -0.77 2.74 5.76
C MET A 96 -1.38 3.48 4.58
N GLN A 97 -0.63 4.39 3.96
CA GLN A 97 -1.08 5.09 2.76
C GLN A 97 -1.23 4.14 1.58
N LEU A 98 -0.31 3.19 1.39
CA LEU A 98 -0.44 2.12 0.41
C LEU A 98 -1.68 1.28 0.69
N TYR A 99 -1.91 0.86 1.93
CA TYR A 99 -3.11 0.11 2.31
C TYR A 99 -4.39 0.87 1.94
N SER A 100 -4.48 2.17 2.24
CA SER A 100 -5.62 3.01 1.84
C SER A 100 -5.82 3.03 0.33
N ILE A 101 -4.74 3.15 -0.45
CA ILE A 101 -4.79 3.14 -1.92
C ILE A 101 -5.32 1.78 -2.43
N MET A 102 -4.82 0.67 -1.89
CA MET A 102 -5.26 -0.68 -2.28
C MET A 102 -6.73 -0.92 -1.93
N LEU A 103 -7.18 -0.32 -0.82
CA LEU A 103 -8.57 -0.40 -0.39
C LEU A 103 -9.50 0.38 -1.32
N GLU A 104 -9.09 1.59 -1.72
CA GLU A 104 -9.78 2.48 -2.69
C GLU A 104 -9.75 1.96 -4.13
N ASP A 105 -8.91 0.96 -4.47
CA ASP A 105 -8.82 0.42 -5.83
C ASP A 105 -10.14 -0.27 -6.24
N ASN A 106 -10.53 -0.13 -7.51
CA ASN A 106 -11.77 -0.73 -8.03
C ASN A 106 -11.67 -2.25 -8.21
N GLU A 107 -10.47 -2.82 -8.19
CA GLU A 107 -10.25 -4.25 -8.27
C GLU A 107 -10.15 -4.88 -6.88
N ILE A 108 -10.35 -6.20 -6.84
CA ILE A 108 -10.19 -7.00 -5.62
C ILE A 108 -8.74 -7.48 -5.55
N TRP A 109 -8.09 -7.17 -4.43
CA TRP A 109 -6.74 -7.60 -4.11
C TRP A 109 -6.77 -8.54 -2.92
N ILE A 110 -6.07 -9.67 -3.03
CA ILE A 110 -5.83 -10.55 -1.90
C ILE A 110 -4.72 -9.94 -1.07
N TYR A 111 -5.01 -9.65 0.18
CA TYR A 111 -4.05 -9.17 1.16
C TYR A 111 -3.53 -10.32 2.00
N CYS A 112 -2.21 -10.36 2.14
CA CYS A 112 -1.53 -11.29 3.01
C CYS A 112 -0.45 -10.53 3.79
N GLU A 113 -0.47 -10.68 5.11
CA GLU A 113 0.65 -10.25 5.94
C GLU A 113 1.74 -11.31 5.88
N THR A 114 2.90 -10.92 5.36
CA THR A 114 4.05 -11.82 5.20
C THR A 114 5.13 -11.47 6.20
N GLN A 115 5.65 -12.49 6.88
CA GLN A 115 6.88 -12.40 7.65
C GLN A 115 7.90 -13.34 6.99
N HIS A 116 8.81 -12.81 6.16
CA HIS A 116 9.87 -13.62 5.56
C HIS A 116 10.91 -14.03 6.61
N LYS A 117 11.46 -15.24 6.49
CA LYS A 117 12.61 -15.68 7.30
C LYS A 117 13.78 -14.71 7.07
N GLY A 118 14.12 -13.93 8.10
CA GLY A 118 15.18 -12.91 8.05
C GLY A 118 14.68 -11.47 8.23
N HIS A 119 13.37 -11.22 8.25
CA HIS A 119 12.80 -9.90 8.49
C HIS A 119 12.29 -9.77 9.94
N LEU A 120 12.68 -8.69 10.61
CA LEU A 120 12.31 -8.39 12.00
C LEU A 120 10.82 -8.01 12.16
N SER A 121 10.16 -7.57 11.09
CA SER A 121 8.77 -7.13 11.12
C SER A 121 7.98 -7.68 9.94
N PRO A 122 6.69 -8.03 10.14
CA PRO A 122 5.81 -8.39 9.05
C PRO A 122 5.55 -7.19 8.12
N HIS A 123 5.23 -7.48 6.85
CA HIS A 123 4.81 -6.48 5.87
C HIS A 123 3.66 -6.98 5.01
N ALA A 124 2.96 -6.06 4.38
CA ALA A 124 1.79 -6.36 3.56
C ALA A 124 2.20 -6.77 2.14
N THR A 125 1.54 -7.80 1.62
CA THR A 125 1.57 -8.16 0.19
C THR A 125 0.16 -8.14 -0.38
N TYR A 126 0.06 -7.79 -1.66
CA TYR A 126 -1.19 -7.76 -2.40
C TYR A 126 -1.02 -8.45 -3.74
N PHE A 127 -1.91 -9.37 -4.07
CA PHE A 127 -1.88 -10.05 -5.36
C PHE A 127 -3.29 -10.29 -5.88
N LYS A 128 -3.38 -10.57 -7.18
CA LYS A 128 -4.62 -10.99 -7.80
C LYS A 128 -4.58 -12.49 -8.01
N ASP A 129 -5.65 -13.17 -7.62
CA ASP A 129 -5.85 -14.52 -8.10
C ASP A 129 -6.32 -14.47 -9.55
N ASN A 130 -5.58 -15.16 -10.41
CA ASN A 130 -5.92 -15.28 -11.83
C ASN A 130 -6.95 -16.40 -12.08
N SER A 131 -7.32 -17.17 -11.06
CA SER A 131 -8.33 -18.24 -11.14
C SER A 131 -9.73 -17.73 -11.55
N PHE A 132 -10.05 -16.45 -11.30
CA PHE A 132 -11.33 -15.85 -11.70
C PHE A 132 -11.46 -15.54 -13.20
N LYS A 133 -10.41 -15.76 -14.01
CA LYS A 133 -10.44 -15.50 -15.46
C LYS A 133 -10.69 -16.74 -16.34
N SER A 134 -10.85 -17.94 -15.77
CA SER A 134 -11.01 -19.17 -16.56
C SER A 134 -12.45 -19.61 -16.85
N GLU A 135 -13.49 -18.92 -16.36
CA GLU A 135 -14.88 -19.39 -16.53
C GLU A 135 -15.71 -18.66 -17.60
N ASN A 136 -15.20 -17.61 -18.27
CA ASN A 136 -16.01 -16.81 -19.21
C ASN A 136 -15.52 -16.73 -20.66
N THR A 137 -14.65 -17.65 -21.11
CA THR A 137 -14.12 -17.62 -22.49
C THR A 137 -14.49 -18.83 -23.36
N ASN A 138 -15.38 -19.73 -22.91
CA ASN A 138 -15.86 -20.88 -23.70
C ASN A 138 -17.40 -20.91 -23.83
N ARG A 139 -18.02 -19.78 -24.17
CA ARG A 139 -19.40 -19.73 -24.66
C ARG A 139 -19.53 -18.75 -25.82
N LEU A 140 -18.95 -19.12 -26.97
CA LEU A 140 -19.40 -18.71 -28.30
C LEU A 140 -19.18 -19.89 -29.25
#